data_AF-A0A0C2GNH9-F1
#
_entry.id   AF-A0A0C2GNH9-F1
#
_cell.length_a   1.000
_cell.length_b   1.000
_cell.length_c   1.000
_cell.angle_alpha   90.00
_cell.angle_beta   90.00
_cell.angle_gamma   90.00
#
_symmetry.space_group_name_H-M   'P 1'
#
loop_
_entity.id
_entity.type
_entity.pdbx_description
1 polymer ?
#
loop_
_entity_poly.entity_id
_entity_poly.type
_entity_poly.pdbx_seq_one_letter_code
_entity_poly.pdbx_strand_id
1 'polypeptide(L)'
;MENLWGILVRDIYAQGRTFANAEDLKEVIARRELWRVVAESLNIARLGRKRFIGNDDERTPHVDLLYGANGWVEHVDDRGIRFVYDASKRVFNNKKVPEMQRISEWDCHGETVVDMYAGLGYYSLRFLICCGAKQVVSIDWSDDMCEALRRTAEANNVQDRMLVIEGDSRRVTPCLVADRVFLGLVPSCRAHWLTACKALKQEGGMLHIHEVLDVTSRQIPRKMETAKPLPKLQSVEEEGSAKENKPGLAKSSSNPLGKANGITEKTPTKRKLSRSQSIVEEMESRVFPAPKILKDFEEGTWKSLAQPYKDFALDCARHCTRFLNNIHFSDTMYCVTIVNLTNNEGAVASDVFSIIVARS
;
A
#
# COMPACT_ATOMS: atom_id res chain seq x y z
N MET A 1 24.04 -25.31 -17.80
CA MET A 1 24.63 -24.04 -17.32
C MET A 1 23.86 -23.50 -16.10
N GLU A 2 23.33 -24.40 -15.24
CA GLU A 2 22.51 -24.05 -14.06
C GLU A 2 23.18 -24.40 -12.71
N ASN A 3 24.40 -24.96 -12.71
CA ASN A 3 25.01 -25.53 -11.50
C ASN A 3 26.27 -24.82 -10.99
N LEU A 4 26.47 -23.54 -11.32
CA LEU A 4 27.61 -22.75 -10.79
C LEU A 4 27.25 -21.83 -9.62
N TRP A 5 25.97 -21.75 -9.22
CA TRP A 5 25.53 -21.00 -8.03
C TRP A 5 25.48 -21.86 -6.75
N GLY A 6 25.89 -23.13 -6.82
CA GLY A 6 25.72 -24.12 -5.73
C GLY A 6 26.99 -24.59 -5.02
N ILE A 7 28.19 -24.12 -5.40
CA ILE A 7 29.45 -24.64 -4.84
C ILE A 7 30.34 -23.48 -4.38
N LEU A 8 29.88 -22.72 -3.38
CA LEU A 8 30.76 -22.01 -2.45
C LEU A 8 30.03 -21.57 -1.17
N VAL A 9 29.14 -22.42 -0.61
CA VAL A 9 28.40 -22.09 0.62
C VAL A 9 28.37 -23.28 1.59
N ARG A 10 29.54 -23.84 1.94
CA ARG A 10 29.57 -24.81 3.04
C ARG A 10 30.57 -24.59 4.18
N ASP A 11 31.58 -23.72 4.08
CA ASP A 11 32.60 -23.64 5.14
C ASP A 11 32.90 -22.26 5.73
N ILE A 12 31.88 -21.40 5.95
CA ILE A 12 32.09 -20.22 6.81
C ILE A 12 30.92 -20.04 7.78
N TYR A 13 30.84 -20.94 8.76
CA TYR A 13 30.20 -20.70 10.06
C TYR A 13 31.26 -20.91 11.15
N ALA A 14 31.58 -19.86 11.89
CA ALA A 14 31.89 -19.92 13.32
C ALA A 14 32.35 -18.56 13.87
N GLN A 15 31.64 -18.12 14.90
CA GLN A 15 32.11 -17.36 16.05
C GLN A 15 32.34 -15.85 15.86
N GLY A 16 31.40 -15.08 16.42
CA GLY A 16 31.61 -13.69 16.76
C GLY A 16 32.74 -13.54 17.78
N ARG A 17 33.93 -13.18 17.30
CA ARG A 17 35.03 -12.64 18.11
C ARG A 17 35.21 -11.17 17.79
N THR A 18 35.45 -10.39 18.84
CA THR A 18 36.00 -9.04 18.75
C THR A 18 37.51 -9.15 18.51
N PHE A 19 38.01 -8.56 17.43
CA PHE A 19 39.40 -8.66 16.97
C PHE A 19 40.24 -7.49 17.52
N ALA A 20 41.46 -7.75 18.00
CA ALA A 20 42.26 -6.77 18.74
C ALA A 20 43.80 -6.88 18.55
N ASN A 21 44.34 -7.70 17.63
CA ASN A 21 45.81 -7.84 17.48
C ASN A 21 46.33 -7.95 16.02
N ALA A 22 47.66 -8.00 15.84
CA ALA A 22 48.35 -7.96 14.55
C ALA A 22 48.21 -9.26 13.71
N GLU A 23 47.89 -10.40 14.34
CA GLU A 23 47.56 -11.64 13.62
C GLU A 23 46.18 -11.55 12.95
N ASP A 24 45.22 -10.90 13.59
CA ASP A 24 43.91 -10.61 13.01
C ASP A 24 44.04 -9.78 11.73
N LEU A 25 45.01 -8.86 11.67
CA LEU A 25 45.28 -8.04 10.49
C LEU A 25 45.77 -8.89 9.30
N LYS A 26 46.65 -9.86 9.55
CA LYS A 26 47.14 -10.78 8.50
C LYS A 26 46.04 -11.67 7.96
N GLU A 27 45.14 -12.15 8.83
CA GLU A 27 44.00 -12.97 8.42
C GLU A 27 42.98 -12.15 7.61
N VAL A 28 42.71 -10.90 8.00
CA VAL A 28 41.87 -9.97 7.24
C VAL A 28 42.49 -9.64 5.87
N ILE A 29 43.80 -9.44 5.80
CA ILE A 29 44.53 -9.19 4.54
C ILE A 29 44.49 -10.43 3.63
N ALA A 30 44.75 -11.62 4.17
CA ALA A 30 44.68 -12.88 3.42
C ALA A 30 43.27 -13.14 2.87
N ARG A 31 42.23 -12.82 3.64
CA ARG A 31 40.83 -12.90 3.19
C ARG A 31 40.52 -11.90 2.06
N ARG A 32 41.05 -10.68 2.10
CA ARG A 32 40.86 -9.69 1.03
C ARG A 32 41.54 -10.10 -0.27
N GLU A 33 42.77 -10.63 -0.17
CA GLU A 33 43.50 -11.16 -1.32
C GLU A 33 42.78 -12.36 -1.94
N LEU A 34 42.20 -13.25 -1.13
CA LEU A 34 41.37 -14.35 -1.64
C LEU A 34 40.20 -13.84 -2.49
N TRP A 35 39.43 -12.87 -2.00
CA TRP A 35 38.27 -12.36 -2.73
C TRP A 35 38.65 -11.59 -3.99
N ARG A 36 39.80 -10.92 -3.99
CA ARG A 36 40.39 -10.30 -5.19
C ARG A 36 40.70 -11.36 -6.24
N VAL A 37 41.44 -12.42 -5.88
CA VAL A 37 41.77 -13.51 -6.80
C VAL A 37 40.52 -14.19 -7.35
N VAL A 38 39.50 -14.45 -6.51
CA VAL A 38 38.22 -15.01 -6.95
C VAL A 38 37.54 -14.08 -7.95
N ALA A 39 37.48 -12.78 -7.67
CA ALA A 39 36.83 -11.81 -8.55
C ALA A 39 37.56 -11.66 -9.89
N GLU A 40 38.89 -11.60 -9.89
CA GLU A 40 39.72 -11.59 -11.09
C GLU A 40 39.53 -12.87 -11.92
N SER A 41 39.50 -14.03 -11.26
CA SER A 41 39.32 -15.34 -11.93
C SER A 41 37.95 -15.50 -12.58
N LEU A 42 36.91 -14.92 -11.96
CA LEU A 42 35.54 -14.93 -12.49
C LEU A 42 35.26 -13.75 -13.44
N ASN A 43 36.22 -12.85 -13.62
CA ASN A 43 36.08 -11.60 -14.38
C ASN A 43 34.86 -10.78 -13.93
N ILE A 44 34.67 -10.63 -12.62
CA ILE A 44 33.58 -9.87 -12.01
C ILE A 44 34.10 -8.59 -11.33
N ALA A 45 33.36 -7.50 -11.48
CA ALA A 45 33.71 -6.23 -10.84
C ALA A 45 33.38 -6.20 -9.34
N ARG A 46 32.49 -7.07 -8.88
CA ARG A 46 31.97 -7.10 -7.50
C ARG A 46 31.68 -8.53 -7.07
N LEU A 47 32.05 -8.85 -5.83
CA LEU A 47 31.70 -10.10 -5.19
C LEU A 47 30.98 -9.79 -3.88
N GLY A 48 29.83 -10.42 -3.69
CA GLY A 48 29.03 -10.26 -2.51
C GLY A 48 28.58 -11.58 -1.91
N ARG A 49 28.55 -11.68 -0.59
CA ARG A 49 28.01 -12.84 0.13
C ARG A 49 26.61 -12.53 0.63
N LYS A 50 25.64 -13.31 0.16
CA LYS A 50 24.25 -13.20 0.65
C LYS A 50 24.17 -13.49 2.15
N ARG A 51 23.53 -12.62 2.93
CA ARG A 51 23.22 -12.88 4.35
C ARG A 51 21.85 -13.53 4.51
N PHE A 52 21.64 -14.17 5.65
CA PHE A 52 20.31 -14.58 6.09
C PHE A 52 19.48 -13.32 6.34
N ILE A 53 18.28 -13.26 5.76
CA ILE A 53 17.35 -12.15 5.97
C ILE A 53 16.68 -12.40 7.31
N GLY A 54 16.90 -11.53 8.29
CA GLY A 54 16.20 -11.57 9.57
C GLY A 54 14.68 -11.50 9.36
N ASN A 55 13.92 -12.04 10.31
CA ASN A 55 12.45 -11.99 10.29
C ASN A 55 11.95 -10.67 10.91
N ASP A 56 12.63 -9.56 10.63
CA ASP A 56 12.30 -8.22 11.11
C ASP A 56 11.61 -7.38 10.01
N ASP A 57 10.89 -6.34 10.44
CA ASP A 57 10.12 -5.47 9.55
C ASP A 57 11.02 -4.69 8.58
N GLU A 58 12.30 -4.48 8.93
CA GLU A 58 13.24 -3.69 8.15
C GLU A 58 13.98 -4.51 7.07
N ARG A 59 14.08 -5.84 7.22
CA ARG A 59 14.72 -6.77 6.28
C ARG A 59 16.08 -6.27 5.77
N THR A 60 17.04 -6.04 6.66
CA THR A 60 18.40 -5.58 6.28
C THR A 60 19.46 -6.49 6.90
N PRO A 61 20.60 -6.84 6.24
CA PRO A 61 21.07 -6.54 4.88
C PRO A 61 21.05 -7.78 3.96
N HIS A 62 21.04 -7.58 2.64
CA HIS A 62 20.94 -8.71 1.69
C HIS A 62 22.29 -9.27 1.22
N VAL A 63 23.35 -8.47 1.18
CA VAL A 63 24.68 -8.90 0.69
C VAL A 63 25.81 -8.18 1.44
N ASP A 64 26.78 -8.93 1.98
CA ASP A 64 28.08 -8.39 2.38
C ASP A 64 28.97 -8.20 1.15
N LEU A 65 29.42 -6.98 0.87
CA LEU A 65 30.39 -6.75 -0.20
C LEU A 65 31.76 -7.27 0.22
N LEU A 66 32.24 -8.32 -0.45
CA LEU A 66 33.54 -8.94 -0.21
C LEU A 66 34.64 -8.37 -1.12
N TYR A 67 34.25 -7.93 -2.32
CA TYR A 67 35.12 -7.30 -3.31
C TYR A 67 34.35 -6.29 -4.15
N GLY A 68 34.99 -5.19 -4.54
CA GLY A 68 34.41 -4.09 -5.33
C GLY A 68 34.34 -2.77 -4.55
N ALA A 69 34.25 -1.65 -5.27
CA ALA A 69 34.31 -0.31 -4.68
C ALA A 69 33.02 0.10 -3.95
N ASN A 70 31.86 -0.38 -4.41
CA ASN A 70 30.54 -0.11 -3.84
C ASN A 70 29.54 -1.19 -4.24
N GLY A 71 28.36 -1.22 -3.62
CA GLY A 71 27.31 -2.19 -3.90
C GLY A 71 26.43 -1.86 -5.11
N TRP A 72 26.63 -0.72 -5.78
CA TRP A 72 25.80 -0.33 -6.92
C TRP A 72 25.99 -1.28 -8.12
N VAL A 73 24.88 -1.86 -8.56
CA VAL A 73 24.83 -2.77 -9.70
C VAL A 73 23.72 -2.35 -10.65
N GLU A 74 23.81 -2.83 -11.88
CA GLU A 74 22.76 -2.75 -12.88
C GLU A 74 22.28 -4.17 -13.20
N HIS A 75 20.96 -4.39 -13.11
CA HIS A 75 20.31 -5.59 -13.59
C HIS A 75 19.48 -5.24 -14.83
N VAL A 76 19.72 -5.94 -15.94
CA VAL A 76 18.93 -5.78 -17.16
C VAL A 76 17.97 -6.95 -17.26
N ASP A 77 16.68 -6.66 -17.36
CA ASP A 77 15.65 -7.69 -17.47
C ASP A 77 15.48 -8.22 -18.91
N ASP A 78 14.54 -9.15 -19.08
CA ASP A 78 14.20 -9.79 -20.35
C ASP A 78 13.71 -8.82 -21.45
N ARG A 79 13.35 -7.58 -21.08
CA ARG A 79 12.89 -6.53 -21.98
C ARG A 79 13.91 -5.40 -22.16
N GLY A 80 15.11 -5.55 -21.62
CA GLY A 80 16.16 -4.54 -21.72
C GLY A 80 16.00 -3.37 -20.76
N ILE A 81 15.09 -3.46 -19.78
CA ILE A 81 14.94 -2.43 -18.74
C ILE A 81 16.07 -2.56 -17.74
N ARG A 82 16.77 -1.46 -17.49
CA ARG A 82 17.94 -1.40 -16.60
C ARG A 82 17.51 -0.99 -15.19
N PHE A 83 17.68 -1.85 -14.20
CA PHE A 83 17.42 -1.56 -12.79
C PHE A 83 18.72 -1.29 -12.07
N VAL A 84 18.89 -0.07 -11.55
CA VAL A 84 20.11 0.36 -10.86
C VAL A 84 19.83 0.45 -9.37
N TYR A 85 20.58 -0.32 -8.57
CA TYR A 85 20.36 -0.40 -7.12
C TYR A 85 21.63 -0.79 -6.37
N ASP A 86 21.65 -0.51 -5.07
CA ASP A 86 22.72 -0.97 -4.17
C ASP A 86 22.43 -2.40 -3.69
N ALA A 87 23.19 -3.36 -4.23
CA ALA A 87 23.10 -4.79 -3.92
C ALA A 87 23.38 -5.12 -2.45
N SER A 88 24.08 -4.25 -1.72
CA SER A 88 24.28 -4.44 -0.28
C SER A 88 22.99 -4.21 0.52
N LYS A 89 22.08 -3.39 -0.03
CA LYS A 89 20.85 -2.93 0.62
C LYS A 89 19.61 -3.65 0.15
N ARG A 90 19.48 -3.90 -1.16
CA ARG A 90 18.36 -4.59 -1.81
C ARG A 90 18.84 -5.44 -2.98
N VAL A 91 18.07 -6.47 -3.33
CA VAL A 91 18.35 -7.33 -4.49
C VAL A 91 17.10 -7.39 -5.36
N PHE A 92 17.30 -7.43 -6.68
CA PHE A 92 16.24 -7.60 -7.65
C PHE A 92 15.43 -8.90 -7.37
N ASN A 93 14.10 -8.78 -7.36
CA ASN A 93 13.20 -9.86 -6.99
C ASN A 93 12.56 -10.52 -8.22
N ASN A 94 13.17 -11.62 -8.68
CA ASN A 94 12.68 -12.41 -9.81
C ASN A 94 11.25 -12.96 -9.63
N LYS A 95 10.73 -13.05 -8.39
CA LYS A 95 9.35 -13.51 -8.18
C LYS A 95 8.30 -12.53 -8.70
N LYS A 96 8.66 -11.27 -8.97
CA LYS A 96 7.76 -10.26 -9.54
C LYS A 96 7.66 -10.33 -11.07
N VAL A 97 8.50 -11.11 -11.74
CA VAL A 97 8.59 -11.17 -13.21
C VAL A 97 7.25 -11.51 -13.89
N PRO A 98 6.46 -12.51 -13.44
CA PRO A 98 5.18 -12.83 -14.08
C PRO A 98 4.22 -11.64 -14.09
N GLU A 99 4.18 -10.91 -12.97
CA GLU A 99 3.32 -9.73 -12.86
C GLU A 99 3.83 -8.54 -13.67
N MET A 100 5.16 -8.35 -13.71
CA MET A 100 5.77 -7.36 -14.58
C MET A 100 5.46 -7.63 -16.05
N GLN A 101 5.50 -8.89 -16.48
CA GLN A 101 5.14 -9.30 -17.84
C GLN A 101 3.66 -9.03 -18.13
N ARG A 102 2.75 -9.40 -17.22
CA ARG A 102 1.31 -9.14 -17.36
C ARG A 102 0.99 -7.65 -17.48
N ILE A 103 1.61 -6.80 -16.65
CA ILE A 103 1.44 -5.34 -16.72
C ILE A 103 1.96 -4.79 -18.06
N SER A 104 3.02 -5.38 -18.62
CA SER A 104 3.65 -4.92 -19.86
C SER A 104 2.76 -5.04 -21.11
N GLU A 105 1.60 -5.68 -21.00
CA GLU A 105 0.63 -5.87 -22.08
C GLU A 105 -0.43 -4.77 -22.13
N TRP A 106 -0.43 -3.86 -21.15
CA TRP A 106 -1.40 -2.76 -21.10
C TRP A 106 -1.01 -1.60 -22.00
N ASP A 107 -2.02 -0.90 -22.51
CA ASP A 107 -1.87 0.42 -23.10
C ASP A 107 -2.23 1.48 -22.04
N CYS A 108 -1.27 2.35 -21.74
CA CYS A 108 -1.43 3.46 -20.80
C CYS A 108 -1.04 4.79 -21.47
N HIS A 109 -1.06 4.89 -22.80
CA HIS A 109 -0.70 6.12 -23.50
C HIS A 109 -1.57 7.30 -23.03
N GLY A 110 -0.91 8.41 -22.67
CA GLY A 110 -1.56 9.61 -22.15
C GLY A 110 -1.91 9.55 -20.65
N GLU A 111 -1.84 8.37 -20.01
CA GLU A 111 -2.19 8.20 -18.60
C GLU A 111 -1.09 8.71 -17.66
N THR A 112 -1.51 9.29 -16.53
CA THR A 112 -0.68 9.49 -15.33
C THR A 112 -0.95 8.36 -14.35
N VAL A 113 0.09 7.61 -13.99
CA VAL A 113 0.00 6.47 -13.07
C VAL A 113 0.65 6.82 -11.73
N VAL A 114 0.01 6.48 -10.61
CA VAL A 114 0.62 6.56 -9.27
C VAL A 114 0.97 5.15 -8.81
N ASP A 115 2.26 4.89 -8.60
CA ASP A 115 2.76 3.68 -7.95
C ASP A 115 3.03 3.98 -6.47
N MET A 116 2.13 3.53 -5.59
CA MET A 116 2.18 3.87 -4.16
C MET A 116 3.27 3.09 -3.40
N TYR A 117 3.92 2.12 -4.04
CA TYR A 117 4.98 1.27 -3.46
C TYR A 117 6.03 0.91 -4.51
N ALA A 118 6.76 1.92 -4.97
CA ALA A 118 7.61 1.79 -6.14
C ALA A 118 8.78 0.82 -5.94
N GLY A 119 9.40 0.77 -4.75
CA GLY A 119 10.58 -0.07 -4.49
C GLY A 119 11.70 0.20 -5.49
N LEU A 120 12.19 -0.84 -6.18
CA LEU A 120 13.17 -0.68 -7.27
C LEU A 120 12.56 -0.21 -8.61
N GLY A 121 11.27 0.14 -8.62
CA GLY A 121 10.57 0.61 -9.80
C GLY A 121 10.06 -0.51 -10.72
N TYR A 122 9.89 -1.73 -10.19
CA TYR A 122 9.46 -2.90 -10.98
C TYR A 122 8.24 -2.61 -11.85
N TYR A 123 7.23 -1.93 -11.30
CA TYR A 123 5.99 -1.63 -12.02
C TYR A 123 6.04 -0.25 -12.66
N SER A 124 6.58 0.74 -11.95
CA SER A 124 6.82 2.09 -12.49
C SER A 124 7.52 2.09 -13.84
N LEU A 125 8.58 1.28 -14.02
CA LEU A 125 9.30 1.19 -15.30
C LEU A 125 8.50 0.45 -16.37
N ARG A 126 7.69 -0.56 -16.01
CA ARG A 126 6.80 -1.24 -16.97
C ARG A 126 5.73 -0.29 -17.49
N PHE A 127 5.16 0.56 -16.64
CA PHE A 127 4.23 1.59 -17.08
C PHE A 127 4.88 2.59 -18.05
N LEU A 128 6.10 3.06 -17.75
CA LEU A 128 6.78 4.07 -18.58
C LEU A 128 7.31 3.54 -19.91
N ILE A 129 7.87 2.33 -19.92
CA ILE A 129 8.62 1.79 -21.06
C ILE A 129 7.75 0.85 -21.90
N CYS A 130 7.00 -0.05 -21.26
CA CYS A 130 6.19 -1.04 -21.98
C CYS A 130 4.79 -0.51 -22.29
N CYS A 131 4.15 0.17 -21.33
CA CYS A 131 2.76 0.60 -21.47
C CYS A 131 2.60 2.01 -22.08
N GLY A 132 3.71 2.75 -22.24
CA GLY A 132 3.67 4.09 -22.85
C GLY A 132 3.05 5.19 -21.97
N ALA A 133 3.00 4.99 -20.64
CA ALA A 133 2.47 5.99 -19.71
C ALA A 133 3.11 7.36 -19.90
N LYS A 134 2.28 8.41 -19.87
CA LYS A 134 2.76 9.80 -20.00
C LYS A 134 3.65 10.18 -18.83
N GLN A 135 3.22 9.82 -17.62
CA GLN A 135 3.95 10.11 -16.38
C GLN A 135 3.68 9.02 -15.35
N VAL A 136 4.67 8.74 -14.51
CA VAL A 136 4.52 7.90 -13.33
C VAL A 136 4.98 8.65 -12.08
N VAL A 137 4.14 8.65 -11.05
CA VAL A 137 4.51 9.10 -9.70
C VAL A 137 4.88 7.86 -8.88
N SER A 138 6.16 7.72 -8.59
CA SER A 138 6.75 6.59 -7.87
C SER A 138 6.98 6.97 -6.41
N ILE A 139 6.28 6.32 -5.49
CA ILE A 139 6.34 6.64 -4.06
C ILE A 139 7.05 5.52 -3.31
N ASP A 140 8.06 5.87 -2.53
CA ASP A 140 8.70 4.97 -1.58
C ASP A 140 9.13 5.75 -0.34
N TRP A 141 9.13 5.13 0.83
CA TRP A 141 9.53 5.76 2.08
C TRP A 141 11.03 5.68 2.36
N SER A 142 11.76 4.82 1.64
CA SER A 142 13.19 4.60 1.84
C SER A 142 13.99 5.53 0.93
N ASP A 143 14.88 6.30 1.53
CA ASP A 143 15.87 7.14 0.87
C ASP A 143 16.69 6.37 -0.18
N ASP A 144 17.16 5.17 0.18
CA ASP A 144 17.91 4.28 -0.69
C ASP A 144 17.12 3.78 -1.89
N MET A 145 15.82 3.54 -1.71
CA MET A 145 14.92 3.18 -2.82
C MET A 145 14.65 4.37 -3.70
N CYS A 146 14.45 5.56 -3.13
CA CYS A 146 14.28 6.78 -3.89
C CYS A 146 15.52 7.10 -4.75
N GLU A 147 16.72 6.92 -4.20
CA GLU A 147 17.97 7.07 -4.97
C GLU A 147 18.08 6.02 -6.08
N ALA A 148 17.78 4.74 -5.78
CA ALA A 148 17.76 3.68 -6.78
C ALA A 148 16.75 3.96 -7.91
N LEU A 149 15.56 4.47 -7.59
CA LEU A 149 14.54 4.86 -8.56
C LEU A 149 15.02 5.98 -9.48
N ARG A 150 15.64 7.03 -8.93
CA ARG A 150 16.18 8.14 -9.74
C ARG A 150 17.26 7.65 -10.71
N ARG A 151 18.23 6.87 -10.22
CA ARG A 151 19.27 6.27 -11.08
C ARG A 151 18.70 5.31 -12.11
N THR A 152 17.70 4.53 -11.73
CA THR A 152 16.98 3.63 -12.66
C THR A 152 16.26 4.44 -13.73
N ALA A 153 15.62 5.55 -13.39
CA ALA A 153 14.95 6.42 -14.35
C ALA A 153 15.95 7.05 -15.33
N GLU A 154 17.07 7.56 -14.83
CA GLU A 154 18.18 8.07 -15.66
C GLU A 154 18.76 6.98 -16.56
N ALA A 155 19.03 5.80 -15.99
CA ALA A 155 19.56 4.67 -16.72
C ALA A 155 18.65 4.29 -17.89
N ASN A 156 17.33 4.47 -17.80
CA ASN A 156 16.41 4.16 -18.90
C ASN A 156 15.97 5.40 -19.72
N ASN A 157 16.53 6.59 -19.48
CA ASN A 157 16.13 7.84 -20.13
C ASN A 157 14.62 8.19 -19.93
N VAL A 158 14.10 7.98 -18.71
CA VAL A 158 12.71 8.29 -18.35
C VAL A 158 12.58 9.20 -17.12
N GLN A 159 13.68 9.81 -16.69
CA GLN A 159 13.74 10.72 -15.54
C GLN A 159 12.81 11.94 -15.66
N ASP A 160 12.48 12.36 -16.88
CA ASP A 160 11.55 13.45 -17.17
C ASP A 160 10.07 13.04 -17.01
N ARG A 161 9.78 11.73 -17.11
CA ARG A 161 8.44 11.15 -16.98
C ARG A 161 8.21 10.45 -15.63
N MET A 162 9.22 10.36 -14.77
CA MET A 162 9.11 9.74 -13.44
C MET A 162 9.27 10.80 -12.34
N LEU A 163 8.23 10.99 -11.54
CA LEU A 163 8.29 11.78 -10.31
C LEU A 163 8.50 10.85 -9.11
N VAL A 164 9.67 10.92 -8.48
CA VAL A 164 9.96 10.15 -7.26
C VAL A 164 9.59 10.98 -6.02
N ILE A 165 8.71 10.45 -5.18
CA ILE A 165 8.28 11.08 -3.91
C ILE A 165 8.71 10.20 -2.74
N GLU A 166 9.49 10.78 -1.83
CA GLU A 166 9.91 10.12 -0.61
C GLU A 166 8.87 10.30 0.50
N GLY A 167 8.38 9.20 1.09
CA GLY A 167 7.58 9.21 2.31
C GLY A 167 6.47 8.15 2.38
N ASP A 168 5.71 8.19 3.48
CA ASP A 168 4.54 7.33 3.67
C ASP A 168 3.47 7.64 2.63
N SER A 169 3.16 6.67 1.78
CA SER A 169 2.22 6.84 0.67
C SER A 169 0.84 7.29 1.12
N ARG A 170 0.39 7.02 2.36
CA ARG A 170 -0.89 7.55 2.89
C ARG A 170 -0.91 9.06 3.00
N ARG A 171 0.26 9.67 3.20
CA ARG A 171 0.45 11.09 3.50
C ARG A 171 0.90 11.88 2.28
N VAL A 172 1.78 11.31 1.47
CA VAL A 172 2.46 12.04 0.39
C VAL A 172 1.84 11.82 -0.99
N THR A 173 0.90 10.88 -1.14
CA THR A 173 0.23 10.64 -2.42
C THR A 173 -0.56 11.87 -2.86
N PRO A 174 -0.26 12.44 -4.05
CA PRO A 174 -1.00 13.57 -4.59
C PRO A 174 -2.46 13.19 -4.90
N CYS A 175 -3.37 14.13 -4.65
CA CYS A 175 -4.81 13.94 -4.92
C CYS A 175 -5.19 14.41 -6.32
N LEU A 176 -6.17 13.76 -6.95
CA LEU A 176 -6.77 14.15 -8.23
C LEU A 176 -5.78 14.23 -9.42
N VAL A 177 -4.74 13.40 -9.43
CA VAL A 177 -3.73 13.41 -10.52
C VAL A 177 -3.75 12.16 -11.40
N ALA A 178 -4.28 11.05 -10.88
CA ALA A 178 -4.04 9.73 -11.46
C ALA A 178 -5.20 9.27 -12.33
N ASP A 179 -4.88 8.84 -13.56
CA ASP A 179 -5.77 7.99 -14.36
C ASP A 179 -5.76 6.56 -13.80
N ARG A 180 -4.64 6.16 -13.18
CA ARG A 180 -4.41 4.83 -12.64
C ARG A 180 -3.59 4.86 -11.36
N VAL A 181 -3.96 4.06 -10.36
CA VAL A 181 -3.22 3.91 -9.10
C VAL A 181 -2.89 2.45 -8.88
N PHE A 182 -1.62 2.16 -8.61
CA PHE A 182 -1.10 0.84 -8.38
C PHE A 182 -0.69 0.66 -6.92
N LEU A 183 -1.27 -0.35 -6.26
CA LEU A 183 -1.06 -0.68 -4.84
C LEU A 183 -0.35 -2.03 -4.73
N GLY A 184 0.98 -2.02 -4.86
CA GLY A 184 1.83 -3.21 -4.87
C GLY A 184 2.29 -3.74 -3.50
N LEU A 185 1.60 -3.42 -2.39
CA LEU A 185 2.00 -3.82 -1.03
C LEU A 185 1.34 -5.13 -0.59
N VAL A 186 2.17 -6.08 -0.14
CA VAL A 186 1.75 -7.37 0.44
C VAL A 186 2.23 -7.47 1.90
N PRO A 187 1.48 -8.15 2.80
CA PRO A 187 0.33 -9.03 2.52
C PRO A 187 -0.99 -8.30 2.28
N SER A 188 -1.15 -7.03 2.64
CA SER A 188 -2.39 -6.28 2.37
C SER A 188 -2.14 -4.77 2.27
N CYS A 189 -2.92 -4.11 1.42
CA CYS A 189 -2.92 -2.66 1.24
C CYS A 189 -4.25 -1.98 1.61
N ARG A 190 -5.16 -2.66 2.33
CA ARG A 190 -6.51 -2.15 2.68
C ARG A 190 -6.51 -0.76 3.31
N ALA A 191 -5.54 -0.48 4.18
CA ALA A 191 -5.39 0.83 4.85
C ALA A 191 -5.14 2.00 3.89
N HIS A 192 -4.85 1.73 2.62
CA HIS A 192 -4.46 2.71 1.61
C HIS A 192 -5.54 2.94 0.55
N TRP A 193 -6.64 2.17 0.58
CA TRP A 193 -7.73 2.30 -0.39
C TRP A 193 -8.32 3.70 -0.45
N LEU A 194 -8.53 4.36 0.69
CA LEU A 194 -9.01 5.75 0.71
C LEU A 194 -8.02 6.70 0.04
N THR A 195 -6.73 6.57 0.32
CA THR A 195 -5.70 7.42 -0.30
C THR A 195 -5.61 7.16 -1.79
N ALA A 196 -5.69 5.91 -2.23
CA ALA A 196 -5.73 5.56 -3.64
C ALA A 196 -6.96 6.14 -4.35
N CYS A 197 -8.14 6.09 -3.72
CA CYS A 197 -9.35 6.73 -4.25
C CYS A 197 -9.19 8.26 -4.36
N LYS A 198 -8.53 8.91 -3.40
CA LYS A 198 -8.24 10.36 -3.46
C LYS A 198 -7.25 10.74 -4.55
N ALA A 199 -6.35 9.82 -4.92
CA ALA A 199 -5.35 10.05 -5.95
C ALA A 199 -5.94 10.09 -7.36
N LEU A 200 -7.03 9.34 -7.58
CA LEU A 200 -7.75 9.33 -8.85
C LEU A 200 -8.27 10.72 -9.22
N LYS A 201 -8.24 11.05 -10.51
CA LYS A 201 -8.83 12.29 -11.03
C LYS A 201 -10.32 12.39 -10.70
N GLN A 202 -10.87 13.59 -10.85
CA GLN A 202 -12.28 13.83 -10.57
C GLN A 202 -13.20 13.06 -11.53
N GLU A 203 -12.73 12.66 -12.71
CA GLU A 203 -13.37 11.74 -13.65
C GLU A 203 -13.21 10.26 -13.26
N GLY A 204 -12.64 9.95 -12.10
CA GLY A 204 -12.32 8.58 -11.70
C GLY A 204 -11.08 8.03 -12.43
N GLY A 205 -10.97 6.70 -12.45
CA GLY A 205 -9.86 5.99 -13.09
C GLY A 205 -9.74 4.57 -12.54
N MET A 206 -8.56 3.97 -12.74
CA MET A 206 -8.32 2.55 -12.45
C MET A 206 -7.44 2.36 -11.22
N LEU A 207 -7.96 1.69 -10.18
CA LEU A 207 -7.11 1.14 -9.12
C LEU A 207 -6.57 -0.23 -9.56
N HIS A 208 -5.44 -0.65 -9.03
CA HIS A 208 -4.89 -2.00 -9.11
C HIS A 208 -4.42 -2.42 -7.72
N ILE A 209 -5.05 -3.42 -7.13
CA ILE A 209 -4.93 -3.72 -5.69
C ILE A 209 -4.36 -5.12 -5.46
N HIS A 210 -3.16 -5.19 -4.89
CA HIS A 210 -2.49 -6.45 -4.57
C HIS A 210 -2.72 -6.81 -3.09
N GLU A 211 -3.11 -8.05 -2.83
CA GLU A 211 -3.34 -8.59 -1.48
C GLU A 211 -3.08 -10.10 -1.49
N VAL A 212 -2.59 -10.68 -0.40
CA VAL A 212 -2.46 -12.14 -0.27
C VAL A 212 -3.71 -12.67 0.42
N LEU A 213 -4.35 -13.70 -0.15
CA LEU A 213 -5.59 -14.29 0.37
C LEU A 213 -5.38 -15.73 0.80
N ASP A 214 -5.77 -16.07 2.03
CA ASP A 214 -5.78 -17.48 2.46
C ASP A 214 -7.02 -18.19 1.93
N VAL A 215 -6.84 -18.92 0.83
CA VAL A 215 -7.88 -19.74 0.19
C VAL A 215 -7.90 -21.21 0.65
N THR A 216 -6.95 -21.60 1.50
CA THR A 216 -6.84 -22.98 2.01
C THR A 216 -7.63 -23.20 3.29
N SER A 217 -7.90 -22.13 4.03
CA SER A 217 -8.84 -22.18 5.15
C SER A 217 -10.25 -22.44 4.60
N ARG A 218 -10.85 -23.58 4.98
CA ARG A 218 -12.30 -23.77 4.85
C ARG A 218 -12.95 -22.66 5.67
N GLN A 219 -13.42 -21.60 5.01
CA GLN A 219 -14.14 -20.55 5.68
C GLN A 219 -15.40 -21.17 6.31
N ILE A 220 -15.39 -21.28 7.64
CA ILE A 220 -16.63 -21.40 8.41
C ILE A 220 -17.41 -20.11 8.10
N PRO A 221 -18.67 -20.18 7.65
CA PRO A 221 -19.44 -18.97 7.36
C PRO A 221 -19.38 -18.04 8.55
N ARG A 222 -18.73 -16.88 8.40
CA ARG A 222 -18.87 -15.81 9.38
C ARG A 222 -20.32 -15.39 9.30
N LYS A 223 -21.11 -15.80 10.29
CA LYS A 223 -22.45 -15.29 10.52
C LYS A 223 -22.32 -13.76 10.43
N MET A 224 -23.01 -13.13 9.48
CA MET A 224 -23.10 -11.68 9.45
C MET A 224 -23.55 -11.25 10.83
N GLU A 225 -22.65 -10.64 11.61
CA GLU A 225 -23.07 -9.95 12.81
C GLU A 225 -23.97 -8.82 12.31
N THR A 226 -25.27 -8.99 12.54
CA THR A 226 -26.20 -7.87 12.50
C THR A 226 -25.59 -6.79 13.37
N ALA A 227 -25.24 -5.66 12.76
CA ALA A 227 -24.64 -4.53 13.43
C ALA A 227 -25.37 -4.29 14.76
N LYS A 228 -24.69 -4.51 15.89
CA LYS A 228 -25.20 -4.02 17.17
C LYS A 228 -25.30 -2.50 17.01
N PRO A 229 -26.44 -1.88 17.32
CA PRO A 229 -26.53 -0.43 17.33
C PRO A 229 -25.38 0.11 18.17
N LEU A 230 -24.66 1.11 17.66
CA LEU A 230 -23.69 1.82 18.49
C LEU A 230 -24.39 2.23 19.79
N PRO A 231 -23.73 2.06 20.96
CA PRO A 231 -24.29 2.58 22.20
C PRO A 231 -24.56 4.07 21.99
N LYS A 232 -25.83 4.47 22.14
CA LYS A 232 -26.23 5.87 22.11
C LYS A 232 -25.30 6.59 23.08
N LEU A 233 -24.59 7.61 22.57
CA LEU A 233 -23.79 8.51 23.38
C LEU A 233 -24.70 9.02 24.50
N GLN A 234 -24.53 8.50 25.71
CA GLN A 234 -25.28 8.98 26.86
C GLN A 234 -24.89 10.44 27.03
N SER A 235 -25.89 11.32 26.96
CA SER A 235 -25.74 12.70 27.39
C SER A 235 -25.14 12.67 28.79
N VAL A 236 -23.95 13.23 28.95
CA VAL A 236 -23.35 13.48 30.26
C VAL A 236 -24.36 14.31 31.03
N GLU A 237 -24.97 13.69 32.04
CA GLU A 237 -25.72 14.40 33.06
C GLU A 237 -24.68 15.20 33.85
N GLU A 238 -24.83 16.53 33.85
CA GLU A 238 -24.08 17.41 34.73
C GLU A 238 -24.51 17.12 36.19
N GLU A 239 -23.83 16.17 36.83
CA GLU A 239 -23.83 16.10 38.29
C GLU A 239 -22.88 17.17 38.83
N GLY A 240 -23.48 18.31 39.14
CA GLY A 240 -22.86 19.34 39.96
C GLY A 240 -22.58 18.82 41.37
N SER A 241 -21.31 18.79 41.75
CA SER A 241 -20.90 18.83 43.15
C SER A 241 -19.91 19.98 43.32
N ALA A 242 -20.46 21.12 43.74
CA ALA A 242 -19.69 22.28 44.14
C ALA A 242 -19.09 22.04 45.54
N LYS A 243 -17.77 22.12 45.64
CA LYS A 243 -17.08 22.60 46.84
C LYS A 243 -16.21 23.78 46.42
N GLU A 244 -16.79 24.97 46.45
CA GLU A 244 -16.04 26.21 46.52
C GLU A 244 -16.27 26.89 47.87
N ASN A 245 -15.15 27.25 48.49
CA ASN A 245 -15.10 28.06 49.70
C ASN A 245 -15.59 29.49 49.39
N LYS A 246 -16.42 30.03 50.30
CA LYS A 246 -16.78 31.45 50.48
C LYS A 246 -15.56 32.39 50.36
N PRO A 247 -15.71 33.68 49.96
CA PRO A 247 -16.68 34.66 50.52
C PRO A 247 -17.37 35.53 49.43
N GLY A 248 -18.38 36.38 49.64
CA GLY A 248 -19.15 36.87 50.78
C GLY A 248 -20.17 37.92 50.27
N LEU A 249 -21.12 38.29 51.13
CA LEU A 249 -21.98 39.49 51.10
C LEU A 249 -23.16 39.61 50.09
N ALA A 250 -24.33 39.19 50.59
CA ALA A 250 -25.51 40.02 50.90
C ALA A 250 -26.54 40.45 49.82
N LYS A 251 -27.80 40.37 50.30
CA LYS A 251 -29.07 41.01 49.90
C LYS A 251 -29.92 40.20 48.90
N SER A 252 -30.92 39.45 49.38
CA SER A 252 -32.27 39.85 49.85
C SER A 252 -33.28 39.98 48.70
N SER A 253 -34.27 39.09 48.63
CA SER A 253 -35.68 39.41 48.93
C SER A 253 -36.65 38.40 48.30
N SER A 254 -37.52 37.85 49.16
CA SER A 254 -38.93 37.51 48.94
C SER A 254 -39.37 36.64 47.76
N ASN A 255 -39.79 35.42 48.11
CA ASN A 255 -40.99 34.76 47.56
C ASN A 255 -42.27 35.51 48.03
N PRO A 256 -43.46 35.40 47.38
CA PRO A 256 -44.17 34.11 47.36
C PRO A 256 -45.13 33.79 46.18
N LEU A 257 -45.40 32.49 46.09
CA LEU A 257 -46.64 31.77 45.71
C LEU A 257 -47.58 32.31 44.64
N GLY A 258 -47.87 31.44 43.66
CA GLY A 258 -49.13 31.42 42.91
C GLY A 258 -49.28 30.14 42.10
N LYS A 259 -50.11 29.20 42.57
CA LYS A 259 -50.55 28.01 41.82
C LYS A 259 -51.44 28.42 40.65
N ALA A 260 -51.22 27.83 39.47
CA ALA A 260 -52.32 27.48 38.56
C ALA A 260 -51.84 26.39 37.58
N ASN A 261 -52.55 25.26 37.59
CA ASN A 261 -52.40 24.15 36.67
C ASN A 261 -52.78 24.58 35.25
N GLY A 262 -51.86 24.38 34.31
CA GLY A 262 -52.15 24.39 32.87
C GLY A 262 -51.38 23.25 32.22
N ILE A 263 -52.04 22.11 32.01
CA ILE A 263 -51.53 21.04 31.15
C ILE A 263 -51.51 21.61 29.73
N THR A 264 -50.33 21.98 29.26
CA THR A 264 -50.06 22.18 27.84
C THR A 264 -49.17 21.03 27.40
N GLU A 265 -49.71 20.16 26.54
CA GLU A 265 -48.94 19.17 25.81
C GLU A 265 -47.82 19.90 25.06
N LYS A 266 -46.59 19.81 25.56
CA LYS A 266 -45.41 20.15 24.78
C LYS A 266 -45.26 19.10 23.70
N THR A 267 -45.72 19.42 22.51
CA THR A 267 -45.31 18.73 21.28
C THR A 267 -43.77 18.70 21.28
N PRO A 268 -43.13 17.54 21.06
CA PRO A 268 -41.68 17.45 21.16
C PRO A 268 -41.07 18.27 20.02
N THR A 269 -40.57 19.46 20.36
CA THR A 269 -39.71 20.24 19.45
C THR A 269 -38.47 19.41 19.17
N LYS A 270 -38.41 18.78 17.98
CA LYS A 270 -37.22 18.07 17.50
C LYS A 270 -36.03 19.02 17.61
N ARG A 271 -35.05 18.65 18.44
CA ARG A 271 -33.82 19.41 18.63
C ARG A 271 -33.12 19.53 17.28
N LYS A 272 -32.82 20.75 16.85
CA LYS A 272 -32.15 21.01 15.56
C LYS A 272 -30.72 20.45 15.66
N LEU A 273 -30.38 19.50 14.79
CA LEU A 273 -29.07 18.87 14.73
C LEU A 273 -27.99 19.91 14.41
N SER A 274 -26.78 19.70 14.93
CA SER A 274 -25.63 20.51 14.50
C SER A 274 -25.33 20.26 13.02
N ARG A 275 -24.65 21.20 12.35
CA ARG A 275 -24.24 21.02 10.95
C ARG A 275 -23.42 19.74 10.75
N SER A 276 -22.56 19.40 11.70
CA SER A 276 -21.80 18.14 11.68
C SER A 276 -22.69 16.91 11.84
N GLN A 277 -23.68 16.95 12.73
CA GLN A 277 -24.64 15.85 12.90
C GLN A 277 -25.53 15.67 11.68
N SER A 278 -26.00 16.75 11.05
CA SER A 278 -26.79 16.68 9.82
C SER A 278 -25.99 16.09 8.65
N ILE A 279 -24.72 16.47 8.49
CA ILE A 279 -23.83 15.89 7.47
C ILE A 279 -23.60 14.40 7.75
N VAL A 280 -23.40 14.02 9.01
CA VAL A 280 -23.20 12.60 9.39
C VAL A 280 -24.47 11.79 9.12
N GLU A 281 -25.64 12.27 9.52
CA GLU A 281 -26.91 11.59 9.24
C GLU A 281 -27.18 11.48 7.72
N GLU A 282 -26.88 12.52 6.95
CA GLU A 282 -26.98 12.48 5.50
C GLU A 282 -26.02 11.44 4.90
N MET A 283 -24.76 11.41 5.34
CA MET A 283 -23.79 10.41 4.90
C MET A 283 -24.18 8.98 5.29
N GLU A 284 -24.72 8.78 6.49
CA GLU A 284 -25.16 7.47 7.01
C GLU A 284 -26.44 6.97 6.34
N SER A 285 -27.32 7.87 5.90
CA SER A 285 -28.56 7.52 5.21
C SER A 285 -28.42 7.31 3.71
N ARG A 286 -27.27 7.69 3.11
CA ARG A 286 -27.01 7.47 1.67
C ARG A 286 -26.92 5.99 1.32
N VAL A 287 -27.74 5.59 0.35
CA VAL A 287 -27.65 4.29 -0.31
C VAL A 287 -26.71 4.42 -1.51
N PHE A 288 -25.58 3.71 -1.45
CA PHE A 288 -24.61 3.69 -2.55
C PHE A 288 -24.96 2.63 -3.59
N PRO A 289 -24.63 2.86 -4.88
CA PRO A 289 -24.82 1.85 -5.91
C PRO A 289 -24.02 0.58 -5.58
N ALA A 290 -24.57 -0.58 -5.91
CA ALA A 290 -23.82 -1.83 -5.80
C ALA A 290 -22.68 -1.85 -6.83
N PRO A 291 -21.54 -2.51 -6.52
CA PRO A 291 -20.53 -2.81 -7.52
C PRO A 291 -21.09 -3.59 -8.69
N LYS A 292 -20.53 -3.35 -9.87
CA LYS A 292 -20.84 -4.10 -11.10
C LYS A 292 -19.67 -5.01 -11.48
N ILE A 293 -19.95 -6.02 -12.28
CA ILE A 293 -18.93 -6.86 -12.92
C ILE A 293 -19.03 -6.61 -14.41
N LEU A 294 -17.89 -6.48 -15.10
CA LEU A 294 -17.87 -6.34 -16.56
C LEU A 294 -18.47 -7.60 -17.19
N LYS A 295 -19.44 -7.46 -18.10
CA LYS A 295 -20.20 -8.60 -18.66
C LYS A 295 -19.31 -9.68 -19.26
N ASP A 296 -18.34 -9.30 -20.09
CA ASP A 296 -17.44 -10.26 -20.74
C ASP A 296 -16.61 -11.05 -19.72
N PHE A 297 -16.21 -10.38 -18.63
CA PHE A 297 -15.51 -11.02 -17.53
C PHE A 297 -16.44 -11.89 -16.67
N GLU A 298 -17.67 -11.44 -16.43
CA GLU A 298 -18.73 -12.15 -15.71
C GLU A 298 -19.08 -13.47 -16.40
N GLU A 299 -19.17 -13.46 -17.73
CA GLU A 299 -19.50 -14.65 -18.51
C GLU A 299 -18.36 -15.66 -18.63
N GLY A 300 -17.11 -15.20 -18.48
CA GLY A 300 -15.89 -16.00 -18.52
C GLY A 300 -15.31 -16.32 -17.13
N THR A 301 -14.09 -15.83 -16.89
CA THR A 301 -13.23 -16.16 -15.73
C THR A 301 -13.90 -15.89 -14.38
N TRP A 302 -14.81 -14.92 -14.28
CA TRP A 302 -15.53 -14.67 -13.04
C TRP A 302 -16.30 -15.89 -12.54
N LYS A 303 -16.95 -16.66 -13.41
CA LYS A 303 -17.73 -17.83 -12.97
C LYS A 303 -16.85 -18.91 -12.37
N SER A 304 -15.68 -19.16 -12.94
CA SER A 304 -14.73 -20.18 -12.48
C SER A 304 -13.94 -19.78 -11.24
N LEU A 305 -13.93 -18.50 -10.85
CA LEU A 305 -13.21 -18.02 -9.65
C LEU A 305 -13.77 -18.62 -8.36
N ALA A 306 -12.86 -19.03 -7.46
CA ALA A 306 -13.20 -19.48 -6.13
C ALA A 306 -13.86 -18.36 -5.30
N GLN A 307 -14.75 -18.75 -4.38
CA GLN A 307 -15.56 -17.80 -3.61
C GLN A 307 -14.75 -16.75 -2.82
N PRO A 308 -13.63 -17.09 -2.15
CA PRO A 308 -12.84 -16.09 -1.44
C PRO A 308 -12.34 -14.93 -2.32
N TYR A 309 -12.04 -15.21 -3.59
CA TYR A 309 -11.63 -14.20 -4.55
C TYR A 309 -12.78 -13.27 -4.95
N LYS A 310 -13.96 -13.85 -5.18
CA LYS A 310 -15.18 -13.08 -5.47
C LYS A 310 -15.53 -12.17 -4.30
N ASP A 311 -15.47 -12.71 -3.08
CA ASP A 311 -15.77 -11.97 -1.86
C ASP A 311 -14.81 -10.80 -1.64
N PHE A 312 -13.50 -11.03 -1.84
CA PHE A 312 -12.50 -9.98 -1.76
C PHE A 312 -12.73 -8.88 -2.81
N ALA A 313 -12.97 -9.26 -4.07
CA ALA A 313 -13.22 -8.30 -5.15
C ALA A 313 -14.46 -7.43 -4.86
N LEU A 314 -15.55 -8.05 -4.39
CA LEU A 314 -16.77 -7.33 -4.01
C LEU A 314 -16.55 -6.45 -2.76
N ASP A 315 -15.77 -6.90 -1.78
CA ASP A 315 -15.44 -6.11 -0.59
C ASP A 315 -14.66 -4.85 -0.95
N CYS A 316 -13.62 -4.99 -1.76
CA CYS A 316 -12.85 -3.88 -2.31
C CYS A 316 -13.75 -2.90 -3.07
N ALA A 317 -14.57 -3.39 -4.00
CA ALA A 317 -15.41 -2.55 -4.83
C ALA A 317 -16.49 -1.80 -4.02
N ARG A 318 -17.04 -2.42 -2.97
CA ARG A 318 -17.96 -1.75 -2.03
C ARG A 318 -17.26 -0.62 -1.27
N HIS A 319 -16.07 -0.87 -0.75
CA HIS A 319 -15.31 0.14 -0.02
C HIS A 319 -14.90 1.30 -0.93
N CYS A 320 -14.39 1.02 -2.13
CA CYS A 320 -14.03 2.04 -3.11
C CYS A 320 -15.23 2.87 -3.56
N THR A 321 -16.38 2.23 -3.83
CA THR A 321 -17.64 2.94 -4.11
C THR A 321 -17.99 3.91 -2.98
N ARG A 322 -17.91 3.45 -1.72
CA ARG A 322 -18.20 4.31 -0.56
C ARG A 322 -17.20 5.48 -0.45
N PHE A 323 -15.91 5.21 -0.59
CA PHE A 323 -14.88 6.25 -0.52
C PHE A 323 -15.07 7.31 -1.60
N LEU A 324 -15.18 6.91 -2.87
CA LEU A 324 -15.35 7.83 -4.00
C LEU A 324 -16.60 8.70 -3.86
N ASN A 325 -17.74 8.12 -3.48
CA ASN A 325 -18.98 8.88 -3.31
C ASN A 325 -18.98 9.80 -2.08
N ASN A 326 -18.18 9.49 -1.06
CA ASN A 326 -18.06 10.32 0.13
C ASN A 326 -17.07 11.48 -0.05
N ILE A 327 -15.98 11.29 -0.80
CA ILE A 327 -14.98 12.36 -1.01
C ILE A 327 -15.44 13.41 -2.02
N HIS A 328 -16.24 13.05 -3.02
CA HIS A 328 -16.66 13.97 -4.09
C HIS A 328 -17.99 14.67 -3.83
N PHE A 329 -18.75 14.23 -2.83
CA PHE A 329 -20.06 14.78 -2.40
C PHE A 329 -20.83 15.49 -3.54
N SER A 330 -21.14 14.74 -4.60
CA SER A 330 -21.77 15.24 -5.82
C SER A 330 -23.12 14.55 -6.08
N ASP A 331 -23.95 15.19 -6.89
CA ASP A 331 -25.22 14.62 -7.37
C ASP A 331 -25.00 13.41 -8.29
N THR A 332 -23.83 13.32 -8.91
CA THR A 332 -23.41 12.14 -9.68
C THR A 332 -22.74 11.12 -8.77
N MET A 333 -23.19 9.88 -8.84
CA MET A 333 -22.65 8.78 -8.04
C MET A 333 -21.59 7.99 -8.82
N TYR A 334 -20.48 7.68 -8.17
CA TYR A 334 -19.49 6.73 -8.68
C TYR A 334 -20.02 5.30 -8.53
N CYS A 335 -19.93 4.52 -9.59
CA CYS A 335 -20.13 3.08 -9.55
C CYS A 335 -18.78 2.41 -9.86
N VAL A 336 -18.38 1.42 -9.06
CA VAL A 336 -17.17 0.64 -9.31
C VAL A 336 -17.53 -0.61 -10.11
N THR A 337 -16.89 -0.77 -11.27
CA THR A 337 -16.98 -1.99 -12.08
C THR A 337 -15.70 -2.82 -11.95
N ILE A 338 -15.84 -4.09 -11.57
CA ILE A 338 -14.75 -5.08 -11.53
C ILE A 338 -14.56 -5.62 -12.96
N VAL A 339 -13.39 -5.41 -13.55
CA VAL A 339 -13.18 -5.78 -14.97
C VAL A 339 -12.27 -6.98 -15.21
N ASN A 340 -11.41 -7.33 -14.24
CA ASN A 340 -10.55 -8.51 -14.32
C ASN A 340 -10.11 -8.91 -12.90
N LEU A 341 -9.69 -10.16 -12.74
CA LEU A 341 -8.96 -10.68 -11.60
C LEU A 341 -8.07 -11.83 -12.08
N THR A 342 -6.77 -11.71 -11.85
CA THR A 342 -5.79 -12.75 -12.19
C THR A 342 -5.38 -13.49 -10.92
N ASN A 343 -5.29 -14.82 -11.00
CA ASN A 343 -4.68 -15.67 -9.98
C ASN A 343 -3.34 -16.19 -10.54
N ASN A 344 -2.24 -15.94 -9.85
CA ASN A 344 -0.92 -16.48 -10.23
C ASN A 344 -0.66 -17.74 -9.43
N GLU A 345 -0.91 -18.92 -10.01
CA GLU A 345 -0.60 -20.19 -9.36
C GLU A 345 0.93 -20.40 -9.28
N GLY A 346 1.51 -20.40 -8.07
CA GLY A 346 2.94 -20.60 -7.85
C GLY A 346 3.29 -21.10 -6.43
N ALA A 347 4.38 -21.87 -6.32
CA ALA A 347 4.76 -22.71 -5.16
C ALA A 347 5.08 -21.99 -3.83
N VAL A 348 5.00 -20.65 -3.77
CA VAL A 348 5.11 -19.88 -2.53
C VAL A 348 4.01 -18.83 -2.58
N ALA A 349 2.98 -18.99 -1.75
CA ALA A 349 1.78 -18.17 -1.65
C ALA A 349 2.09 -16.67 -1.49
N SER A 350 2.22 -15.97 -2.61
CA SER A 350 2.09 -14.52 -2.70
C SER A 350 1.18 -14.27 -3.88
N ASP A 351 -0.10 -14.56 -3.68
CA ASP A 351 -1.11 -14.46 -4.72
C ASP A 351 -1.26 -12.98 -5.06
N VAL A 352 -0.98 -12.61 -6.30
CA VAL A 352 -1.04 -11.23 -6.79
C VAL A 352 -2.39 -11.04 -7.46
N PHE A 353 -3.26 -10.24 -6.87
CA PHE A 353 -4.55 -9.87 -7.48
C PHE A 353 -4.45 -8.46 -8.08
N SER A 354 -5.18 -8.23 -9.16
CA SER A 354 -5.45 -6.90 -9.68
C SER A 354 -6.95 -6.74 -9.76
N ILE A 355 -7.49 -5.80 -8.98
CA ILE A 355 -8.87 -5.34 -9.13
C ILE A 355 -8.80 -4.05 -9.90
N ILE A 356 -9.45 -4.01 -11.06
CA ILE A 356 -9.59 -2.81 -11.87
C ILE A 356 -10.90 -2.11 -11.47
N VAL A 357 -10.81 -0.81 -11.25
CA VAL A 357 -11.95 0.10 -11.04
C VAL A 357 -12.23 0.85 -12.34
N ALA A 358 -13.49 0.98 -12.75
CA ALA A 358 -13.88 1.93 -13.79
C ALA A 358 -15.09 2.72 -13.32
N ARG A 359 -15.06 4.04 -13.56
CA ARG A 359 -16.22 4.94 -13.41
C ARG A 359 -17.22 4.65 -14.53
N SER A 360 -18.52 4.73 -14.21
CA SER A 360 -19.61 4.74 -15.20
C SER A 360 -19.76 6.08 -15.90
#